data_AF-A0A0D6JRH6-F1
#
_entry.id   AF-A0A0D6JRH6-F1
#
_cell.length_a   1.000
_cell.length_b   1.000
_cell.length_c   1.000
_cell.angle_alpha   90.00
_cell.angle_beta   90.00
_cell.angle_gamma   90.00
#
_symmetry.space_group_name_H-M   'P 1'
#
loop_
_entity.id
_entity.type
_entity.pdbx_description
1 polymer ?
#
loop_
_entity_poly.entity_id
_entity_poly.type
_entity_poly.pdbx_seq_one_letter_code
_entity_poly.pdbx_strand_id
1 'polypeptide(L)'
;MTDSDTETISVAEISDGPGGEGTEEPGTRVDLPVVDILTGRGFVTGKSGSGKSNTASVIIENLLSANFPVLIVDTDGEYYGLKQEFELLHAGADDECDIQVSPEHAERLATLALEQNVPIILDVSGYLDDAASDELVTEVAKHLFAKEKKLKKPFLMLIEECHEYIPEKGGMDEAGKMLIKIGKRGRKHGLGVVGISQRPADVKKDFITQCDWLVWHRLTWRNDTKVVGRILGSEYADAIEDMGNGEGFLVTDWSESIRRVQFHKKQTFDAGATPGLDDFERPDLKSVDGDLVSDLKEISDEKARRESRIADLRQEIDKKEARIRQLERELEEARDLSRMADQFAQAMFQKAESPYRGGDGRNLNRPTEKQAALGEYNERAEGEAADAAADADSAGGDATPGEADDAPPRRSLEAPSGPPWPTHGLLSEGGEASADGAADGGGVTAPTDGESWLADAEMGDFEPAELHPAPGAESRRDVVDRMTAIVDALGDAHHGMLAHYRERGVSDPLAAHVAAGETGDQHLAYGRNRSLRRAGFIRHAGRGKYEYALPDLVSDEYADLLDEDELRETVAAIEASFVEEEADGE
;
A
#
# COMPACT_ATOMS: atom_id res chain seq x y z
N MET A 1 -27.38 -15.07 18.94
CA MET A 1 -27.73 -13.79 19.55
C MET A 1 -27.42 -13.91 21.03
N THR A 2 -26.12 -13.82 21.30
CA THR A 2 -25.56 -13.45 22.61
C THR A 2 -25.63 -11.92 22.72
N ASP A 3 -25.56 -11.36 23.94
CA ASP A 3 -25.69 -9.90 24.16
C ASP A 3 -24.66 -9.05 23.39
N SER A 4 -23.58 -9.67 22.90
CA SER A 4 -22.56 -9.07 22.02
C SER A 4 -23.10 -8.40 20.75
N ASP A 5 -24.23 -8.87 20.20
CA ASP A 5 -24.81 -8.30 18.96
C ASP A 5 -25.41 -6.88 19.18
N THR A 6 -25.41 -6.39 20.42
CA THR A 6 -25.95 -5.08 20.85
C THR A 6 -24.94 -4.19 21.56
N GLU A 7 -23.68 -4.62 21.68
CA GLU A 7 -22.66 -3.84 22.38
C GLU A 7 -22.11 -2.73 21.49
N THR A 8 -22.01 -1.52 22.04
CA THR A 8 -21.55 -0.31 21.34
C THR A 8 -20.48 0.42 22.14
N ILE A 9 -19.59 1.12 21.43
CA ILE A 9 -18.57 1.99 22.04
C ILE A 9 -18.78 3.46 21.64
N SER A 10 -18.59 4.37 22.59
CA SER A 10 -18.81 5.81 22.40
C SER A 10 -17.50 6.49 22.01
N VAL A 11 -17.39 6.92 20.75
CA VAL A 11 -16.11 7.35 20.15
C VAL A 11 -16.02 8.84 19.86
N ALA A 12 -17.17 9.51 19.70
CA ALA A 12 -17.25 10.90 19.26
C ALA A 12 -18.57 11.55 19.66
N GLU A 13 -18.66 12.86 19.47
CA GLU A 13 -19.90 13.64 19.49
C GLU A 13 -20.11 14.29 18.12
N ILE A 14 -21.38 14.50 17.70
CA ILE A 14 -21.72 15.19 16.45
C ILE A 14 -21.18 16.63 16.50
N SER A 15 -20.44 17.03 15.45
CA SER A 15 -19.93 18.40 15.29
C SER A 15 -20.80 19.18 14.31
N ASP A 16 -20.98 20.47 14.58
CA ASP A 16 -21.64 21.41 13.67
C ASP A 16 -20.75 21.72 12.46
N GLY A 17 -21.36 22.15 11.36
CA GLY A 17 -20.68 22.57 10.13
C GLY A 17 -21.05 21.75 8.88
N PRO A 18 -20.53 22.14 7.71
CA PRO A 18 -20.86 21.50 6.44
C PRO A 18 -20.39 20.04 6.37
N GLY A 19 -21.15 19.22 5.63
CA GLY A 19 -20.90 17.79 5.42
C GLY A 19 -21.44 16.87 6.54
N GLY A 20 -22.38 17.34 7.36
CA GLY A 20 -23.22 16.47 8.19
C GLY A 20 -24.58 16.27 7.53
N GLU A 21 -24.88 15.06 7.07
CA GLU A 21 -26.21 14.65 6.57
C GLU A 21 -27.14 14.15 7.69
N GLY A 22 -26.57 13.86 8.86
CA GLY A 22 -27.31 13.42 10.03
C GLY A 22 -28.31 14.47 10.53
N THR A 23 -29.48 14.01 10.98
CA THR A 23 -30.49 14.85 11.65
C THR A 23 -30.23 15.03 13.15
N GLU A 24 -29.06 14.58 13.62
CA GLU A 24 -28.64 14.56 15.02
C GLU A 24 -28.13 15.95 15.44
N GLU A 25 -28.50 16.41 16.65
CA GLU A 25 -28.07 17.74 17.14
C GLU A 25 -26.56 17.72 17.49
N PRO A 26 -25.80 18.81 17.27
CA PRO A 26 -24.42 18.92 17.72
C PRO A 26 -24.26 18.64 19.22
N GLY A 27 -23.26 17.85 19.59
CA GLY A 27 -23.08 17.29 20.94
C GLY A 27 -23.83 15.98 21.20
N THR A 28 -24.62 15.47 20.25
CA THR A 28 -25.19 14.10 20.34
C THR A 28 -24.05 13.08 20.27
N ARG A 29 -24.07 12.08 21.14
CA ARG A 29 -23.04 11.02 21.16
C ARG A 29 -23.15 10.09 19.96
N VAL A 30 -21.99 9.70 19.45
CA VAL A 30 -21.84 8.76 18.35
C VAL A 30 -21.29 7.45 18.89
N ASP A 31 -22.19 6.47 19.00
CA ASP A 31 -21.90 5.13 19.42
C ASP A 31 -21.77 4.20 18.21
N LEU A 32 -20.74 3.35 18.18
CA LEU A 32 -20.46 2.41 17.09
C LEU A 32 -20.65 0.95 17.55
N PRO A 33 -21.30 0.07 16.75
CA PRO A 33 -21.42 -1.34 17.06
C PRO A 33 -20.06 -2.05 17.11
N VAL A 34 -19.78 -2.70 18.25
CA VAL A 34 -18.50 -3.38 18.49
C VAL A 34 -18.26 -4.50 17.47
N VAL A 35 -19.30 -5.26 17.12
CA VAL A 35 -19.18 -6.38 16.16
C VAL A 35 -18.84 -5.90 14.75
N ASP A 36 -19.42 -4.79 14.28
CA ASP A 36 -19.12 -4.27 12.95
C ASP A 36 -17.73 -3.61 12.88
N ILE A 37 -17.26 -2.99 13.97
CA ILE A 37 -15.86 -2.54 14.08
C ILE A 37 -14.89 -3.73 14.06
N LEU A 38 -15.12 -4.73 14.93
CA LEU A 38 -14.20 -5.86 15.12
C LEU A 38 -14.16 -6.83 13.94
N THR A 39 -15.25 -6.95 13.17
CA THR A 39 -15.34 -7.93 12.07
C THR A 39 -15.37 -7.29 10.68
N GLY A 40 -15.71 -6.00 10.58
CA GLY A 40 -15.73 -5.24 9.34
C GLY A 40 -14.35 -4.78 8.89
N ARG A 41 -14.35 -4.01 7.80
CA ARG A 41 -13.17 -3.33 7.28
C ARG A 41 -13.29 -1.84 7.56
N GLY A 42 -12.29 -1.29 8.25
CA GLY A 42 -12.19 0.14 8.54
C GLY A 42 -11.13 0.83 7.66
N PHE A 43 -11.27 2.13 7.44
CA PHE A 43 -10.15 2.96 7.01
C PHE A 43 -10.18 4.37 7.63
N VAL A 44 -9.06 4.81 8.20
CA VAL A 44 -8.91 6.11 8.88
C VAL A 44 -7.81 6.92 8.21
N THR A 45 -8.11 8.18 7.85
CA THR A 45 -7.16 9.02 7.11
C THR A 45 -7.23 10.50 7.46
N GLY A 46 -6.24 11.27 7.01
CA GLY A 46 -6.01 12.67 7.37
C GLY A 46 -4.52 13.01 7.53
N LYS A 47 -4.15 14.29 7.35
CA LYS A 47 -2.73 14.71 7.45
C LYS A 47 -2.14 14.51 8.86
N SER A 48 -0.82 14.64 9.02
CA SER A 48 -0.20 14.65 10.36
C SER A 48 -0.83 15.71 11.28
N GLY A 49 -1.02 15.37 12.56
CA GLY A 49 -1.68 16.22 13.56
C GLY A 49 -3.19 16.46 13.35
N SER A 50 -3.85 15.80 12.39
CA SER A 50 -5.29 15.97 12.13
C SER A 50 -6.21 15.24 13.13
N GLY A 51 -5.74 14.18 13.76
CA GLY A 51 -6.53 13.36 14.70
C GLY A 51 -6.53 11.85 14.45
N LYS A 52 -5.98 11.35 13.34
CA LYS A 52 -5.95 9.90 12.99
C LYS A 52 -5.56 8.98 14.14
N SER A 53 -4.34 9.12 14.66
CA SER A 53 -3.79 8.23 15.70
C SER A 53 -4.61 8.34 16.99
N ASN A 54 -5.13 9.53 17.32
CA ASN A 54 -6.09 9.72 18.42
C ASN A 54 -7.39 8.93 18.20
N THR A 55 -8.00 9.00 17.00
CA THR A 55 -9.22 8.24 16.68
C THR A 55 -8.99 6.75 16.76
N ALA A 56 -7.87 6.26 16.22
CA ALA A 56 -7.45 4.88 16.34
C ALA A 56 -7.27 4.46 17.80
N SER A 57 -6.53 5.25 18.60
CA SER A 57 -6.37 5.03 20.04
C SER A 57 -7.72 5.02 20.74
N VAL A 58 -8.63 5.97 20.51
CA VAL A 58 -9.97 6.00 21.15
C VAL A 58 -10.78 4.74 20.85
N ILE A 59 -10.77 4.27 19.59
CA ILE A 59 -11.44 3.02 19.22
C ILE A 59 -10.80 1.83 19.96
N ILE A 60 -9.46 1.73 19.95
CA ILE A 60 -8.72 0.68 20.66
C ILE A 60 -8.96 0.71 22.17
N GLU A 61 -8.83 1.86 22.84
CA GLU A 61 -9.04 2.04 24.27
C GLU A 61 -10.43 1.58 24.70
N ASN A 62 -11.46 1.90 23.92
CA ASN A 62 -12.82 1.46 24.18
C ASN A 62 -12.98 -0.06 23.99
N LEU A 63 -12.40 -0.64 22.93
CA LEU A 63 -12.42 -2.09 22.70
C LEU A 63 -11.68 -2.86 23.82
N LEU A 64 -10.50 -2.38 24.23
CA LEU A 64 -9.72 -2.95 25.33
C LEU A 64 -10.44 -2.81 26.67
N SER A 65 -11.11 -1.67 26.92
CA SER A 65 -11.95 -1.46 28.12
C SER A 65 -13.15 -2.40 28.17
N ALA A 66 -13.71 -2.75 27.01
CA ALA A 66 -14.74 -3.77 26.85
C ALA A 66 -14.16 -5.20 26.72
N ASN A 67 -12.86 -5.38 26.98
CA ASN A 67 -12.14 -6.66 27.02
C ASN A 67 -12.11 -7.41 25.66
N PHE A 68 -12.21 -6.69 24.54
CA PHE A 68 -12.01 -7.24 23.19
C PHE A 68 -10.55 -7.13 22.75
N PRO A 69 -9.90 -8.25 22.39
CA PRO A 69 -8.50 -8.24 21.97
C PRO A 69 -8.34 -7.69 20.55
N VAL A 70 -7.24 -6.97 20.34
CA VAL A 70 -6.82 -6.42 19.04
C VAL A 70 -5.34 -6.77 18.79
N LEU A 71 -4.93 -6.79 17.52
CA LEU A 71 -3.52 -6.75 17.14
C LEU A 71 -3.28 -5.50 16.32
N ILE A 72 -2.31 -4.70 16.75
CA ILE A 72 -1.87 -3.46 16.09
C ILE A 72 -0.55 -3.77 15.38
N VAL A 73 -0.43 -3.45 14.10
CA VAL A 73 0.85 -3.31 13.40
C VAL A 73 1.22 -1.84 13.47
N ASP A 74 2.24 -1.53 14.26
CA ASP A 74 2.68 -0.19 14.65
C ASP A 74 3.93 0.16 13.83
N THR A 75 3.80 1.08 12.87
CA THR A 75 4.89 1.47 11.95
C THR A 75 5.67 2.66 12.47
N ASP A 76 5.00 3.56 13.19
CA ASP A 76 5.59 4.80 13.69
C ASP A 76 6.11 4.66 15.14
N GLY A 77 5.76 3.57 15.83
CA GLY A 77 6.16 3.29 17.21
C GLY A 77 5.35 4.10 18.24
N GLU A 78 4.09 4.43 17.93
CA GLU A 78 3.28 5.35 18.75
C GLU A 78 2.31 4.66 19.72
N TYR A 79 1.95 3.39 19.50
CA TYR A 79 0.89 2.74 20.29
C TYR A 79 1.35 2.21 21.65
N TYR A 80 2.66 2.14 21.93
CA TYR A 80 3.15 1.69 23.25
C TYR A 80 2.58 2.51 24.41
N GLY A 81 2.13 3.76 24.16
CA GLY A 81 1.43 4.59 25.14
C GLY A 81 0.16 3.95 25.72
N LEU A 82 -0.49 3.03 24.99
CA LEU A 82 -1.62 2.23 25.48
C LEU A 82 -1.25 1.43 26.74
N LYS A 83 0.03 1.04 26.90
CA LYS A 83 0.51 0.28 28.07
C LYS A 83 0.40 1.05 29.38
N GLN A 84 0.19 2.36 29.35
CA GLN A 84 -0.11 3.12 30.57
C GLN A 84 -1.35 2.54 31.29
N GLU A 85 -2.42 2.24 30.54
CA GLU A 85 -3.69 1.80 31.14
C GLU A 85 -4.10 0.36 30.81
N PHE A 86 -3.54 -0.25 29.78
CA PHE A 86 -3.92 -1.60 29.35
C PHE A 86 -2.76 -2.58 29.44
N GLU A 87 -3.04 -3.82 29.82
CA GLU A 87 -2.06 -4.91 29.79
C GLU A 87 -2.09 -5.56 28.39
N LEU A 88 -1.01 -5.38 27.65
CA LEU A 88 -0.86 -5.82 26.26
C LEU A 88 0.59 -6.10 25.93
N LEU A 89 0.81 -7.09 25.06
CA LEU A 89 2.15 -7.54 24.68
C LEU A 89 2.72 -6.62 23.60
N HIS A 90 3.84 -5.96 23.90
CA HIS A 90 4.62 -5.19 22.93
C HIS A 90 5.75 -6.06 22.41
N ALA A 91 5.67 -6.42 21.14
CA ALA A 91 6.58 -7.34 20.47
C ALA A 91 7.09 -6.69 19.17
N GLY A 92 8.41 -6.57 19.03
CA GLY A 92 9.04 -5.95 17.86
C GLY A 92 10.50 -6.38 17.70
N ALA A 93 11.34 -5.58 17.05
CA ALA A 93 12.77 -5.83 16.94
C ALA A 93 13.59 -5.23 18.11
N ASP A 94 13.07 -4.19 18.77
CA ASP A 94 13.85 -3.35 19.69
C ASP A 94 13.95 -3.90 21.12
N ASP A 95 15.00 -3.48 21.82
CA ASP A 95 15.22 -3.77 23.24
C ASP A 95 14.18 -3.07 24.17
N GLU A 96 13.44 -2.07 23.68
CA GLU A 96 12.33 -1.43 24.43
C GLU A 96 11.03 -2.27 24.43
N CYS A 97 10.92 -3.29 23.56
CA CYS A 97 9.79 -4.22 23.53
C CYS A 97 9.81 -5.18 24.72
N ASP A 98 8.65 -5.73 25.14
CA ASP A 98 8.62 -6.83 26.13
C ASP A 98 9.37 -8.07 25.62
N ILE A 99 9.39 -8.22 24.30
CA ILE A 99 10.04 -9.33 23.60
C ILE A 99 10.46 -8.98 22.17
N GLN A 100 11.67 -9.43 21.81
CA GLN A 100 12.16 -9.42 20.44
C GLN A 100 11.55 -10.57 19.64
N VAL A 101 10.91 -10.26 18.51
CA VAL A 101 10.26 -11.21 17.61
C VAL A 101 10.81 -11.15 16.19
N SER A 102 10.42 -12.14 15.40
CA SER A 102 10.82 -12.38 14.03
C SER A 102 9.78 -13.31 13.40
N PRO A 103 9.76 -13.53 12.06
CA PRO A 103 8.69 -14.26 11.38
C PRO A 103 8.35 -15.65 11.97
N GLU A 104 9.32 -16.34 12.59
CA GLU A 104 9.11 -17.64 13.25
C GLU A 104 8.16 -17.58 14.46
N HIS A 105 8.00 -16.41 15.07
CA HIS A 105 7.08 -16.19 16.20
C HIS A 105 5.63 -15.96 15.76
N ALA A 106 5.37 -15.78 14.46
CA ALA A 106 4.06 -15.40 13.92
C ALA A 106 2.92 -16.35 14.32
N GLU A 107 3.16 -17.67 14.29
CA GLU A 107 2.14 -18.64 14.74
C GLU A 107 1.80 -18.46 16.22
N ARG A 108 2.82 -18.20 17.06
CA ARG A 108 2.63 -18.03 18.50
C ARG A 108 1.95 -16.71 18.81
N LEU A 109 2.34 -15.60 18.17
CA LEU A 109 1.65 -14.31 18.28
C LEU A 109 0.16 -14.43 17.91
N ALA A 110 -0.16 -15.05 16.77
CA ALA A 110 -1.54 -15.30 16.37
C ALA A 110 -2.31 -16.24 17.34
N THR A 111 -1.60 -17.13 18.05
CA THR A 111 -2.17 -17.98 19.11
C THR A 111 -2.51 -17.16 20.36
N LEU A 112 -1.58 -16.32 20.83
CA LEU A 112 -1.78 -15.44 21.98
C LEU A 112 -2.98 -14.51 21.72
N ALA A 113 -3.00 -13.88 20.54
CA ALA A 113 -4.06 -12.97 20.11
C ALA A 113 -5.46 -13.61 20.06
N LEU A 114 -5.64 -14.70 19.30
CA LEU A 114 -6.97 -15.28 19.04
C LEU A 114 -7.40 -16.36 20.03
N GLU A 115 -6.48 -17.18 20.54
CA GLU A 115 -6.83 -18.31 21.42
C GLU A 115 -6.85 -17.86 22.88
N GLN A 116 -5.85 -17.08 23.30
CA GLN A 116 -5.66 -16.61 24.67
C GLN A 116 -6.22 -15.20 24.95
N ASN A 117 -6.72 -14.50 23.92
CA ASN A 117 -7.26 -13.12 24.00
C ASN A 117 -6.25 -12.08 24.52
N VAL A 118 -4.95 -12.25 24.26
CA VAL A 118 -3.91 -11.28 24.63
C VAL A 118 -3.89 -10.16 23.57
N PRO A 119 -4.08 -8.88 23.92
CA PRO A 119 -3.90 -7.79 22.97
C PRO A 119 -2.40 -7.61 22.65
N ILE A 120 -2.08 -7.29 21.40
CA ILE A 120 -0.68 -7.24 20.93
C ILE A 120 -0.42 -5.94 20.15
N ILE A 121 0.68 -5.26 20.47
CA ILE A 121 1.36 -4.33 19.56
C ILE A 121 2.49 -5.10 18.90
N LEU A 122 2.39 -5.25 17.58
CA LEU A 122 3.44 -5.73 16.70
C LEU A 122 4.17 -4.50 16.17
N ASP A 123 5.22 -4.11 16.88
CA ASP A 123 6.05 -2.95 16.55
C ASP A 123 7.01 -3.32 15.43
N VAL A 124 6.79 -2.73 14.25
CA VAL A 124 7.64 -2.94 13.07
C VAL A 124 8.61 -1.78 12.82
N SER A 125 8.56 -0.71 13.63
CA SER A 125 9.39 0.49 13.48
C SER A 125 10.89 0.22 13.67
N GLY A 126 11.25 -0.72 14.56
CA GLY A 126 12.63 -1.08 14.87
C GLY A 126 13.31 -2.02 13.85
N TYR A 127 12.64 -2.47 12.80
CA TYR A 127 13.24 -3.38 11.81
C TYR A 127 14.13 -2.61 10.81
N LEU A 128 15.41 -3.00 10.72
CA LEU A 128 16.37 -2.45 9.75
C LEU A 128 16.24 -3.04 8.33
N ASP A 129 15.39 -4.05 8.15
CA ASP A 129 15.17 -4.77 6.90
C ASP A 129 13.66 -4.96 6.70
N ASP A 130 13.08 -4.16 5.80
CA ASP A 130 11.66 -4.17 5.46
C ASP A 130 11.17 -5.58 5.09
N ALA A 131 12.01 -6.39 4.45
CA ALA A 131 11.64 -7.76 4.08
C ALA A 131 11.35 -8.66 5.30
N ALA A 132 12.00 -8.40 6.44
CA ALA A 132 11.78 -9.15 7.68
C ALA A 132 10.50 -8.70 8.40
N SER A 133 10.14 -7.41 8.33
CA SER A 133 8.87 -6.91 8.87
C SER A 133 7.69 -7.34 7.99
N ASP A 134 7.82 -7.27 6.66
CA ASP A 134 6.85 -7.77 5.69
C ASP A 134 6.57 -9.28 5.86
N GLU A 135 7.62 -10.11 6.02
CA GLU A 135 7.46 -11.54 6.26
C GLU A 135 6.73 -11.81 7.59
N LEU A 136 7.06 -11.05 8.65
CA LEU A 136 6.40 -11.17 9.95
C LEU A 136 4.93 -10.78 9.90
N VAL A 137 4.58 -9.63 9.31
CA VAL A 137 3.19 -9.20 9.12
C VAL A 137 2.43 -10.18 8.23
N THR A 138 3.06 -10.67 7.16
CA THR A 138 2.52 -11.69 6.25
C THR A 138 2.15 -12.98 7.00
N GLU A 139 3.08 -13.55 7.77
CA GLU A 139 2.83 -14.81 8.48
C GLU A 139 1.85 -14.62 9.63
N VAL A 140 1.89 -13.50 10.37
CA VAL A 140 0.89 -13.19 11.40
C VAL A 140 -0.51 -13.14 10.77
N ALA A 141 -0.68 -12.39 9.66
CA ALA A 141 -1.95 -12.31 8.95
C ALA A 141 -2.43 -13.69 8.39
N LYS A 142 -1.50 -14.52 7.90
CA LYS A 142 -1.80 -15.91 7.47
C LYS A 142 -2.27 -16.78 8.63
N HIS A 143 -1.58 -16.75 9.76
CA HIS A 143 -1.91 -17.57 10.94
C HIS A 143 -3.21 -17.11 11.60
N LEU A 144 -3.46 -15.80 11.73
CA LEU A 144 -4.74 -15.25 12.18
C LEU A 144 -5.88 -15.78 11.31
N PHE A 145 -5.81 -15.59 9.99
CA PHE A 145 -6.83 -16.04 9.02
C PHE A 145 -6.97 -17.58 8.90
N ALA A 146 -5.97 -18.35 9.36
CA ALA A 146 -6.05 -19.80 9.42
C ALA A 146 -6.72 -20.31 10.71
N LYS A 147 -6.43 -19.67 11.85
CA LYS A 147 -6.99 -19.99 13.18
C LYS A 147 -8.44 -19.54 13.33
N GLU A 148 -8.74 -18.31 12.91
CA GLU A 148 -10.05 -17.69 13.08
C GLU A 148 -11.20 -18.49 12.42
N LYS A 149 -10.97 -19.11 11.25
CA LYS A 149 -11.91 -20.06 10.62
C LYS A 149 -12.43 -21.17 11.53
N LYS A 150 -11.64 -21.56 12.54
CA LYS A 150 -12.01 -22.58 13.55
C LYS A 150 -12.68 -21.95 14.76
N LEU A 151 -12.19 -20.80 15.22
CA LEU A 151 -12.55 -20.18 16.50
C LEU A 151 -13.81 -19.31 16.41
N LYS A 152 -13.98 -18.58 15.29
CA LYS A 152 -15.08 -17.64 15.05
C LYS A 152 -15.33 -16.60 16.15
N LYS A 153 -14.24 -16.02 16.68
CA LYS A 153 -14.28 -14.89 17.60
C LYS A 153 -14.14 -13.57 16.83
N PRO A 154 -14.88 -12.50 17.19
CA PRO A 154 -14.59 -11.14 16.74
C PRO A 154 -13.16 -10.73 17.13
N PHE A 155 -12.39 -10.19 16.19
CA PHE A 155 -11.01 -9.78 16.39
C PHE A 155 -10.58 -8.75 15.35
N LEU A 156 -10.01 -7.61 15.78
CA LEU A 156 -9.55 -6.56 14.89
C LEU A 156 -8.03 -6.61 14.70
N MET A 157 -7.59 -6.61 13.44
CA MET A 157 -6.21 -6.29 13.07
C MET A 157 -6.13 -4.84 12.58
N LEU A 158 -5.37 -3.98 13.26
CA LEU A 158 -5.10 -2.61 12.85
C LEU A 158 -3.75 -2.53 12.16
N ILE A 159 -3.69 -1.82 11.04
CA ILE A 159 -2.49 -1.64 10.22
C ILE A 159 -2.21 -0.13 10.14
N GLU A 160 -1.18 0.34 10.83
CA GLU A 160 -0.67 1.68 10.60
C GLU A 160 0.05 1.81 9.25
N GLU A 161 0.13 3.04 8.76
CA GLU A 161 0.52 3.45 7.41
C GLU A 161 0.31 2.39 6.33
N CYS A 162 -0.93 1.92 6.22
CA CYS A 162 -1.32 0.77 5.42
C CYS A 162 -1.08 0.94 3.90
N HIS A 163 -0.60 2.10 3.45
CA HIS A 163 -0.13 2.34 2.10
C HIS A 163 1.16 1.59 1.78
N GLU A 164 2.02 1.31 2.77
CA GLU A 164 3.22 0.48 2.60
C GLU A 164 2.84 -0.94 2.13
N TYR A 165 1.86 -1.57 2.81
CA TYR A 165 1.36 -2.90 2.46
C TYR A 165 0.31 -2.90 1.35
N ILE A 166 -0.50 -1.83 1.21
CA ILE A 166 -1.64 -1.76 0.29
C ILE A 166 -1.52 -0.53 -0.65
N PRO A 167 -0.43 -0.41 -1.43
CA PRO A 167 -0.22 0.75 -2.29
C PRO A 167 -1.19 0.80 -3.48
N GLU A 168 -1.58 2.00 -3.89
CA GLU A 168 -2.36 2.25 -5.12
C GLU A 168 -1.50 2.07 -6.38
N LYS A 169 -0.20 2.37 -6.30
CA LYS A 169 0.77 2.24 -7.40
C LYS A 169 1.88 1.28 -7.03
N GLY A 170 2.24 0.38 -7.94
CA GLY A 170 3.27 -0.63 -7.73
C GLY A 170 2.71 -2.05 -7.75
N GLY A 171 3.59 -3.01 -7.49
CA GLY A 171 3.18 -4.40 -7.26
C GLY A 171 2.76 -4.58 -5.81
N MET A 172 1.72 -5.39 -5.57
CA MET A 172 1.36 -5.80 -4.21
C MET A 172 2.14 -7.05 -3.82
N ASP A 173 2.72 -7.02 -2.63
CA ASP A 173 3.48 -8.09 -2.01
C ASP A 173 2.55 -9.21 -1.45
N GLU A 174 3.02 -10.11 -0.59
CA GLU A 174 2.16 -11.14 0.02
C GLU A 174 1.40 -10.66 1.27
N ALA A 175 1.92 -9.69 2.03
CA ALA A 175 1.26 -9.03 3.15
C ALA A 175 -0.01 -8.32 2.66
N GLY A 176 0.11 -7.40 1.70
CA GLY A 176 -1.00 -6.67 1.10
C GLY A 176 -2.08 -7.58 0.51
N LYS A 177 -1.68 -8.65 -0.19
CA LYS A 177 -2.61 -9.67 -0.69
C LYS A 177 -3.34 -10.38 0.44
N MET A 178 -2.67 -10.64 1.56
CA MET A 178 -3.29 -11.27 2.73
C MET A 178 -4.21 -10.30 3.47
N LEU A 179 -3.83 -9.04 3.67
CA LEU A 179 -4.67 -7.99 4.28
C LEU A 179 -5.94 -7.74 3.47
N ILE A 180 -5.85 -7.58 2.14
CA ILE A 180 -7.03 -7.48 1.26
C ILE A 180 -7.91 -8.73 1.32
N LYS A 181 -7.32 -9.91 1.45
CA LYS A 181 -8.05 -11.18 1.57
C LYS A 181 -8.73 -11.32 2.93
N ILE A 182 -8.17 -10.76 4.00
CA ILE A 182 -8.84 -10.58 5.30
C ILE A 182 -10.03 -9.62 5.10
N GLY A 183 -9.81 -8.40 4.63
CA GLY A 183 -10.90 -7.42 4.41
C GLY A 183 -12.04 -7.90 3.50
N LYS A 184 -11.78 -8.86 2.60
CA LYS A 184 -12.81 -9.47 1.72
C LYS A 184 -13.48 -10.74 2.26
N ARG A 185 -12.95 -11.39 3.30
CA ARG A 185 -13.41 -12.74 3.74
C ARG A 185 -13.42 -12.98 5.26
N GLY A 186 -12.74 -12.14 6.04
CA GLY A 186 -12.62 -12.21 7.50
C GLY A 186 -13.93 -11.92 8.22
N ARG A 187 -14.73 -10.92 7.79
CA ARG A 187 -16.08 -10.64 8.37
C ARG A 187 -16.98 -11.87 8.53
N LYS A 188 -16.91 -12.85 7.63
CA LYS A 188 -17.69 -14.12 7.70
C LYS A 188 -17.24 -15.10 8.78
N HIS A 189 -16.09 -14.85 9.38
CA HIS A 189 -15.39 -15.73 10.29
C HIS A 189 -14.90 -14.99 11.57
N GLY A 190 -14.94 -13.66 11.62
CA GLY A 190 -14.71 -12.85 12.84
C GLY A 190 -13.51 -11.89 12.76
N LEU A 191 -12.64 -12.00 11.76
CA LEU A 191 -11.44 -11.17 11.62
C LEU A 191 -11.72 -9.90 10.80
N GLY A 192 -11.78 -8.74 11.46
CA GLY A 192 -11.79 -7.43 10.82
C GLY A 192 -10.38 -6.93 10.51
N VAL A 193 -10.30 -5.91 9.65
CA VAL A 193 -9.05 -5.18 9.40
C VAL A 193 -9.32 -3.69 9.24
N VAL A 194 -8.57 -2.84 9.96
CA VAL A 194 -8.59 -1.38 9.78
C VAL A 194 -7.24 -0.92 9.25
N GLY A 195 -7.25 -0.19 8.14
CA GLY A 195 -6.06 0.50 7.63
C GLY A 195 -6.05 1.95 8.10
N ILE A 196 -4.89 2.46 8.50
CA ILE A 196 -4.67 3.88 8.77
C ILE A 196 -3.66 4.38 7.76
N SER A 197 -3.87 5.56 7.17
CA SER A 197 -2.79 6.24 6.44
C SER A 197 -2.94 7.75 6.42
N GLN A 198 -1.82 8.46 6.41
CA GLN A 198 -1.76 9.89 6.15
C GLN A 198 -2.23 10.31 4.75
N ARG A 199 -2.14 9.42 3.75
CA ARG A 199 -2.34 9.74 2.33
C ARG A 199 -3.30 8.78 1.64
N PRO A 200 -4.60 9.10 1.54
CA PRO A 200 -5.56 8.24 0.87
C PRO A 200 -5.34 8.13 -0.64
N ALA A 201 -4.55 9.03 -1.27
CA ALA A 201 -4.14 8.88 -2.66
C ALA A 201 -3.12 7.76 -2.91
N ASP A 202 -2.35 7.39 -1.88
CA ASP A 202 -1.30 6.37 -1.97
C ASP A 202 -1.81 4.97 -1.57
N VAL A 203 -2.99 4.86 -0.95
CA VAL A 203 -3.68 3.59 -0.60
C VAL A 203 -4.58 3.10 -1.73
N LYS A 204 -4.60 1.79 -1.98
CA LYS A 204 -5.41 1.18 -3.04
C LYS A 204 -6.91 1.51 -2.93
N LYS A 205 -7.49 2.13 -3.96
CA LYS A 205 -8.91 2.57 -3.97
C LYS A 205 -9.92 1.43 -3.72
N ASP A 206 -9.65 0.23 -4.23
CA ASP A 206 -10.51 -0.97 -3.99
C ASP A 206 -10.53 -1.43 -2.53
N PHE A 207 -9.55 -1.00 -1.72
CA PHE A 207 -9.56 -1.26 -0.29
C PHE A 207 -10.51 -0.29 0.41
N ILE A 208 -10.32 1.02 0.18
CA ILE A 208 -11.09 2.13 0.77
C ILE A 208 -12.58 2.03 0.41
N THR A 209 -12.92 1.83 -0.86
CA THR A 209 -14.32 1.77 -1.35
C THR A 209 -15.08 0.50 -0.93
N GLN A 210 -14.45 -0.36 -0.14
CA GLN A 210 -15.01 -1.60 0.40
C GLN A 210 -14.87 -1.65 1.94
N CYS A 211 -14.64 -0.51 2.59
CA CYS A 211 -14.68 -0.41 4.05
C CYS A 211 -16.13 -0.24 4.51
N ASP A 212 -16.56 -1.05 5.48
CA ASP A 212 -17.85 -0.93 6.15
C ASP A 212 -17.92 0.36 7.01
N TRP A 213 -16.76 0.95 7.35
CA TRP A 213 -16.66 2.26 7.99
C TRP A 213 -15.40 3.04 7.58
N LEU A 214 -15.55 4.36 7.47
CA LEU A 214 -14.51 5.30 7.05
C LEU A 214 -14.45 6.51 7.99
N VAL A 215 -13.24 6.97 8.30
CA VAL A 215 -13.02 8.24 9.00
C VAL A 215 -12.08 9.13 8.19
N TRP A 216 -12.57 10.29 7.79
CA TRP A 216 -11.85 11.29 7.03
C TRP A 216 -11.60 12.53 7.89
N HIS A 217 -10.43 12.59 8.54
CA HIS A 217 -9.95 13.82 9.18
C HIS A 217 -9.37 14.78 8.15
N ARG A 218 -9.10 16.03 8.58
CA ARG A 218 -8.54 17.10 7.73
C ARG A 218 -7.44 16.61 6.78
N LEU A 219 -7.65 16.85 5.49
CA LEU A 219 -6.68 16.72 4.41
C LEU A 219 -6.49 18.10 3.77
N THR A 220 -5.30 18.39 3.24
CA THR A 220 -5.00 19.69 2.57
C THR A 220 -4.19 19.54 1.30
N TRP A 221 -3.95 18.31 0.83
CA TRP A 221 -3.24 18.05 -0.41
C TRP A 221 -4.25 17.76 -1.52
N ARG A 222 -4.12 18.44 -2.65
CA ARG A 222 -5.05 18.37 -3.80
C ARG A 222 -5.27 16.94 -4.31
N ASN A 223 -4.26 16.07 -4.22
CA ASN A 223 -4.39 14.67 -4.63
C ASN A 223 -5.27 13.86 -3.67
N ASP A 224 -5.20 14.14 -2.36
CA ASP A 224 -5.98 13.47 -1.33
C ASP A 224 -7.41 14.01 -1.26
N THR A 225 -7.62 15.32 -1.38
CA THR A 225 -8.98 15.91 -1.46
C THR A 225 -9.70 15.50 -2.75
N LYS A 226 -8.97 15.26 -3.85
CA LYS A 226 -9.49 14.55 -5.04
C LYS A 226 -9.89 13.09 -4.79
N VAL A 227 -9.43 12.42 -3.73
CA VAL A 227 -9.96 11.10 -3.33
C VAL A 227 -11.26 11.27 -2.56
N VAL A 228 -11.30 12.20 -1.59
CA VAL A 228 -12.52 12.58 -0.85
C VAL A 228 -13.65 12.92 -1.83
N GLY A 229 -13.38 13.78 -2.81
CA GLY A 229 -14.36 14.23 -3.80
C GLY A 229 -14.93 13.12 -4.69
N ARG A 230 -14.18 12.02 -4.89
CA ARG A 230 -14.64 10.84 -5.66
C ARG A 230 -15.41 9.82 -4.81
N ILE A 231 -15.23 9.82 -3.49
CA ILE A 231 -15.81 8.81 -2.59
C ILE A 231 -17.02 9.37 -1.83
N LEU A 232 -16.94 10.61 -1.34
CA LEU A 232 -18.01 11.28 -0.59
C LEU A 232 -18.78 12.30 -1.43
N GLY A 233 -18.08 13.02 -2.31
CA GLY A 233 -18.64 14.12 -3.11
C GLY A 233 -17.82 15.40 -2.99
N SER A 234 -17.99 16.31 -3.96
CA SER A 234 -17.17 17.54 -4.07
C SER A 234 -17.34 18.50 -2.88
N GLU A 235 -18.54 18.58 -2.31
CA GLU A 235 -18.82 19.40 -1.12
C GLU A 235 -18.04 18.97 0.13
N TYR A 236 -17.82 17.66 0.29
CA TYR A 236 -16.96 17.10 1.34
C TYR A 236 -15.48 17.40 1.11
N ALA A 237 -15.03 17.45 -0.15
CA ALA A 237 -13.66 17.80 -0.49
C ALA A 237 -13.33 19.27 -0.19
N ASP A 238 -14.28 20.19 -0.36
CA ASP A 238 -14.16 21.57 0.10
C ASP A 238 -14.18 21.63 1.65
N ALA A 239 -15.12 20.93 2.31
CA ALA A 239 -15.35 21.04 3.76
C ALA A 239 -14.27 20.36 4.63
N ILE A 240 -13.55 19.37 4.11
CA ILE A 240 -12.52 18.64 4.87
C ILE A 240 -11.25 19.47 5.12
N GLU A 241 -10.95 20.46 4.28
CA GLU A 241 -9.75 21.31 4.43
C GLU A 241 -9.84 22.20 5.69
N ASP A 242 -11.05 22.66 6.01
CA ASP A 242 -11.35 23.58 7.11
C ASP A 242 -11.57 22.88 8.49
N MET A 243 -11.46 21.56 8.56
CA MET A 243 -11.72 20.79 9.80
C MET A 243 -10.77 21.09 10.96
N GLY A 244 -11.30 21.00 12.19
CA GLY A 244 -10.54 21.04 13.43
C GLY A 244 -9.63 19.81 13.66
N ASN A 245 -8.80 19.86 14.70
CA ASN A 245 -8.02 18.70 15.14
C ASN A 245 -8.93 17.73 15.89
N GLY A 246 -9.02 16.48 15.44
CA GLY A 246 -9.94 15.47 15.97
C GLY A 246 -11.35 15.55 15.38
N GLU A 247 -11.64 16.54 14.54
CA GLU A 247 -12.84 16.52 13.69
C GLU A 247 -12.63 15.61 12.47
N GLY A 248 -13.70 14.96 12.01
CA GLY A 248 -13.68 14.17 10.79
C GLY A 248 -15.08 13.89 10.25
N PHE A 249 -15.17 13.45 8.99
CA PHE A 249 -16.37 12.79 8.47
C PHE A 249 -16.30 11.31 8.80
N LEU A 250 -17.27 10.84 9.57
CA LEU A 250 -17.54 9.44 9.83
C LEU A 250 -18.59 8.94 8.83
N VAL A 251 -18.24 7.91 8.07
CA VAL A 251 -19.16 7.17 7.20
C VAL A 251 -19.25 5.75 7.73
N THR A 252 -20.46 5.21 7.86
CA THR A 252 -20.69 3.84 8.33
C THR A 252 -21.83 3.21 7.55
N ASP A 253 -21.65 1.99 7.04
CA ASP A 253 -22.64 1.23 6.25
C ASP A 253 -24.00 1.08 6.98
N TRP A 254 -23.99 1.13 8.31
CA TRP A 254 -25.17 0.97 9.16
C TRP A 254 -25.87 2.28 9.56
N SER A 255 -25.32 3.47 9.26
CA SER A 255 -25.96 4.76 9.57
C SER A 255 -26.63 5.44 8.37
N GLU A 256 -26.46 4.90 7.15
CA GLU A 256 -27.01 5.41 5.87
C GLU A 256 -26.76 6.92 5.60
N SER A 257 -25.81 7.55 6.31
CA SER A 257 -25.59 9.00 6.32
C SER A 257 -24.15 9.34 6.70
N ILE A 258 -23.59 10.39 6.08
CA ILE A 258 -22.27 10.93 6.44
C ILE A 258 -22.44 11.88 7.64
N ARG A 259 -21.67 11.64 8.71
CA ARG A 259 -21.74 12.42 9.95
C ARG A 259 -20.45 13.18 10.19
N ARG A 260 -20.54 14.50 10.37
CA ARG A 260 -19.42 15.31 10.88
C ARG A 260 -19.33 15.10 12.38
N VAL A 261 -18.18 14.66 12.87
CA VAL A 261 -17.99 14.27 14.28
C VAL A 261 -16.71 14.87 14.85
N GLN A 262 -16.73 15.19 16.14
CA GLN A 262 -15.56 15.49 16.96
C GLN A 262 -15.25 14.24 17.79
N PHE A 263 -14.16 13.55 17.46
CA PHE A 263 -13.73 12.39 18.24
C PHE A 263 -13.34 12.79 19.66
N HIS A 264 -13.60 11.88 20.60
CA HIS A 264 -13.10 11.98 21.97
C HIS A 264 -11.56 12.08 21.96
N LYS A 265 -10.98 12.53 23.07
CA LYS A 265 -9.53 12.45 23.26
C LYS A 265 -9.17 11.10 23.86
N LYS A 266 -8.08 10.50 23.39
CA LYS A 266 -7.48 9.32 24.02
C LYS A 266 -7.12 9.61 25.49
N GLN A 267 -7.30 8.62 26.35
CA GLN A 267 -7.03 8.72 27.79
C GLN A 267 -5.59 8.33 28.13
N THR A 268 -5.00 7.45 27.32
CA THR A 268 -3.62 6.99 27.42
C THR A 268 -2.62 7.99 26.85
N PHE A 269 -1.38 7.79 27.25
CA PHE A 269 -0.24 8.62 26.92
C PHE A 269 -0.01 8.78 25.41
N ASP A 270 0.40 9.99 25.00
CA ASP A 270 0.62 10.34 23.60
C ASP A 270 2.10 10.31 23.21
N ALA A 271 2.56 9.14 22.76
CA ALA A 271 3.94 8.93 22.32
C ALA A 271 4.32 9.74 21.06
N GLY A 272 3.38 9.95 20.15
CA GLY A 272 3.55 10.74 18.91
C GLY A 272 3.55 12.26 19.12
N ALA A 273 3.23 12.74 20.32
CA ALA A 273 3.26 14.16 20.62
C ALA A 273 4.71 14.68 20.52
N THR A 274 4.94 15.65 19.63
CA THR A 274 6.27 16.21 19.36
C THR A 274 6.98 16.59 20.68
N PRO A 275 8.16 16.02 20.99
CA PRO A 275 8.84 16.27 22.26
C PRO A 275 9.09 17.76 22.50
N GLY A 276 8.67 18.24 23.67
CA GLY A 276 9.00 19.57 24.14
C GLY A 276 10.48 19.71 24.51
N LEU A 277 10.89 20.93 24.86
CA LEU A 277 12.23 21.19 25.44
C LEU A 277 12.28 20.94 26.95
N ASP A 278 11.16 20.54 27.56
CA ASP A 278 11.05 20.21 28.99
C ASP A 278 11.25 18.70 29.21
N ASP A 279 11.83 18.33 30.36
CA ASP A 279 12.10 16.93 30.71
C ASP A 279 10.80 16.09 30.69
N PHE A 280 10.81 15.04 29.85
CA PHE A 280 9.63 14.28 29.49
C PHE A 280 9.48 13.04 30.39
N GLU A 281 8.57 13.09 31.36
CA GLU A 281 8.26 11.95 32.24
C GLU A 281 7.46 10.89 31.48
N ARG A 282 8.15 9.84 30.98
CA ARG A 282 7.48 8.62 30.48
C ARG A 282 6.71 7.97 31.66
N PRO A 283 5.41 7.64 31.50
CA PRO A 283 4.63 7.02 32.58
C PRO A 283 5.04 5.56 32.84
N ASP A 284 4.71 5.04 34.03
CA ASP A 284 4.86 3.61 34.33
C ASP A 284 3.97 2.78 33.39
N LEU A 285 4.59 1.90 32.59
CA LEU A 285 3.89 1.03 31.64
C LEU A 285 3.57 -0.32 32.29
N LYS A 286 2.35 -0.83 32.07
CA LYS A 286 1.92 -2.17 32.51
C LYS A 286 2.65 -3.23 31.69
N SER A 287 3.20 -4.22 32.37
CA SER A 287 3.92 -5.37 31.81
C SER A 287 3.05 -6.62 31.83
N VAL A 288 3.16 -7.45 30.80
CA VAL A 288 2.43 -8.73 30.67
C VAL A 288 3.00 -9.82 31.58
N ASP A 289 2.15 -10.78 31.98
CA ASP A 289 2.54 -12.05 32.64
C ASP A 289 3.82 -12.68 32.06
N GLY A 290 4.81 -12.89 32.93
CA GLY A 290 6.15 -13.37 32.55
C GLY A 290 6.18 -14.78 31.94
N ASP A 291 5.15 -15.59 32.18
CA ASP A 291 5.00 -16.92 31.57
C ASP A 291 4.78 -16.82 30.06
N LEU A 292 4.00 -15.83 29.59
CA LEU A 292 3.73 -15.61 28.15
C LEU A 292 4.99 -15.16 27.40
N VAL A 293 5.79 -14.31 28.04
CA VAL A 293 7.08 -13.84 27.53
C VAL A 293 8.11 -14.99 27.51
N SER A 294 8.06 -15.91 28.48
CA SER A 294 8.96 -17.06 28.56
C SER A 294 8.71 -18.06 27.41
N ASP A 295 7.44 -18.43 27.16
CA ASP A 295 7.05 -19.33 26.05
C ASP A 295 7.58 -18.87 24.68
N LEU A 296 7.56 -17.56 24.42
CA LEU A 296 8.09 -16.98 23.18
C LEU A 296 9.63 -16.96 23.17
N LYS A 297 10.29 -16.65 24.30
CA LYS A 297 11.76 -16.69 24.43
C LYS A 297 12.32 -18.10 24.22
N GLU A 298 11.61 -19.15 24.61
CA GLU A 298 12.01 -20.53 24.34
C GLU A 298 12.12 -20.85 22.84
N ILE A 299 11.26 -20.24 22.00
CA ILE A 299 11.30 -20.37 20.53
C ILE A 299 12.59 -19.74 19.99
N SER A 300 12.89 -18.49 20.37
CA SER A 300 14.14 -17.79 20.04
C SER A 300 15.39 -18.61 20.45
N ASP A 301 15.39 -19.12 21.68
CA ASP A 301 16.51 -19.89 22.23
C ASP A 301 16.68 -21.24 21.52
N GLU A 302 15.60 -21.93 21.12
CA GLU A 302 15.69 -23.16 20.32
C GLU A 302 16.27 -22.88 18.93
N LYS A 303 15.83 -21.79 18.27
CA LYS A 303 16.41 -21.36 16.98
C LYS A 303 17.90 -21.09 17.10
N ALA A 304 18.33 -20.26 18.05
CA ALA A 304 19.75 -19.92 18.24
C ALA A 304 20.62 -21.18 18.48
N ARG A 305 20.12 -22.14 19.28
CA ARG A 305 20.76 -23.45 19.48
C ARG A 305 20.83 -24.27 18.18
N ARG A 306 19.77 -24.24 17.35
CA ARG A 306 19.72 -24.93 16.06
C ARG A 306 20.68 -24.32 15.03
N GLU A 307 20.77 -23.00 14.94
CA GLU A 307 21.66 -22.29 14.04
C GLU A 307 23.14 -22.50 14.40
N SER A 308 23.48 -22.37 15.69
CA SER A 308 24.82 -22.73 16.18
C SER A 308 25.19 -24.16 15.80
N ARG A 309 24.26 -25.12 15.97
CA ARG A 309 24.48 -26.52 15.60
C ARG A 309 24.67 -26.72 14.09
N ILE A 310 23.97 -25.94 13.25
CA ILE A 310 24.16 -25.96 11.79
C ILE A 310 25.54 -25.39 11.42
N ALA A 311 25.99 -24.31 12.08
CA ALA A 311 27.31 -23.75 11.88
C ALA A 311 28.44 -24.73 12.27
N ASP A 312 28.31 -25.39 13.43
CA ASP A 312 29.24 -26.43 13.88
C ASP A 312 29.32 -27.61 12.90
N LEU A 313 28.16 -28.09 12.43
CA LEU A 313 28.08 -29.19 11.47
C LEU A 313 28.68 -28.81 10.10
N ARG A 314 28.46 -27.58 9.62
CA ARG A 314 29.12 -27.06 8.41
C ARG A 314 30.64 -27.04 8.58
N GLN A 315 31.14 -26.52 9.70
CA GLN A 315 32.57 -26.50 10.00
C GLN A 315 33.18 -27.92 10.12
N GLU A 316 32.42 -28.91 10.63
CA GLU A 316 32.84 -30.32 10.59
C GLU A 316 32.90 -30.89 9.17
N ILE A 317 31.94 -30.56 8.30
CA ILE A 317 31.93 -30.99 6.90
C ILE A 317 33.16 -30.42 6.19
N ASP A 318 33.43 -29.13 6.30
CA ASP A 318 34.61 -28.48 5.68
C ASP A 318 35.93 -29.15 6.11
N LYS A 319 36.06 -29.47 7.40
CA LYS A 319 37.23 -30.21 7.94
C LYS A 319 37.33 -31.63 7.37
N LYS A 320 36.20 -32.35 7.27
CA LYS A 320 36.16 -33.71 6.72
C LYS A 320 36.48 -33.72 5.24
N GLU A 321 35.94 -32.79 4.46
CA GLU A 321 36.28 -32.63 3.05
C GLU A 321 37.76 -32.27 2.84
N ALA A 322 38.31 -31.34 3.62
CA ALA A 322 39.73 -31.01 3.55
C ALA A 322 40.60 -32.23 3.84
N ARG A 323 40.20 -33.08 4.80
CA ARG A 323 40.89 -34.34 5.10
C ARG A 323 40.73 -35.38 3.99
N ILE A 324 39.58 -35.48 3.33
CA ILE A 324 39.36 -36.34 2.16
C ILE A 324 40.28 -35.91 1.02
N ARG A 325 40.30 -34.61 0.65
CA ARG A 325 41.19 -34.06 -0.38
C ARG A 325 42.67 -34.33 -0.09
N GLN A 326 43.09 -34.27 1.18
CA GLN A 326 44.45 -34.66 1.58
C GLN A 326 44.70 -36.16 1.37
N LEU A 327 43.80 -37.02 1.84
CA LEU A 327 43.94 -38.48 1.72
C LEU A 327 43.91 -38.95 0.26
N GLU A 328 43.12 -38.32 -0.61
CA GLU A 328 43.09 -38.58 -2.05
C GLU A 328 44.44 -38.27 -2.71
N ARG A 329 45.06 -37.15 -2.32
CA ARG A 329 46.40 -36.78 -2.77
C ARG A 329 47.48 -37.74 -2.26
N GLU A 330 47.45 -38.08 -0.96
CA GLU A 330 48.36 -39.08 -0.38
C GLU A 330 48.22 -40.46 -1.08
N LEU A 331 47.00 -40.84 -1.46
CA LEU A 331 46.71 -42.06 -2.22
C LEU A 331 47.21 -42.01 -3.67
N GLU A 332 47.11 -40.84 -4.33
CA GLU A 332 47.65 -40.62 -5.67
C GLU A 332 49.18 -40.68 -5.68
N GLU A 333 49.84 -39.97 -4.75
CA GLU A 333 51.30 -39.99 -4.58
C GLU A 333 51.80 -41.42 -4.27
N ALA A 334 51.08 -42.19 -3.45
CA ALA A 334 51.41 -43.60 -3.17
C ALA A 334 51.23 -44.52 -4.40
N ARG A 335 50.18 -44.32 -5.19
CA ARG A 335 49.95 -45.05 -6.45
C ARG A 335 51.03 -44.77 -7.48
N ASP A 336 51.48 -43.51 -7.59
CA ASP A 336 52.60 -43.14 -8.45
C ASP A 336 53.92 -43.77 -8.01
N LEU A 337 54.20 -43.77 -6.70
CA LEU A 337 55.38 -44.42 -6.16
C LEU A 337 55.41 -45.93 -6.49
N SER A 338 54.25 -46.60 -6.37
CA SER A 338 54.10 -48.02 -6.76
C SER A 338 54.38 -48.22 -8.25
N ARG A 339 53.78 -47.38 -9.13
CA ARG A 339 54.01 -47.44 -10.59
C ARG A 339 55.49 -47.26 -10.95
N MET A 340 56.20 -46.35 -10.29
CA MET A 340 57.64 -46.17 -10.48
C MET A 340 58.46 -47.37 -10.00
N ALA A 341 58.08 -47.98 -8.86
CA ALA A 341 58.75 -49.17 -8.33
C ALA A 341 58.59 -50.38 -9.27
N ASP A 342 57.40 -50.60 -9.82
CA ASP A 342 57.14 -51.66 -10.80
C ASP A 342 57.96 -51.47 -12.09
N GLN A 343 57.99 -50.25 -12.63
CA GLN A 343 58.84 -49.91 -13.79
C GLN A 343 60.33 -50.12 -13.51
N PHE A 344 60.81 -49.73 -12.32
CA PHE A 344 62.20 -49.91 -11.93
C PHE A 344 62.56 -51.39 -11.77
N ALA A 345 61.68 -52.20 -11.16
CA ALA A 345 61.84 -53.65 -11.06
C ALA A 345 61.93 -54.28 -12.46
N GLN A 346 61.02 -53.91 -13.36
CA GLN A 346 60.99 -54.45 -14.73
C GLN A 346 62.24 -54.06 -15.54
N ALA A 347 62.75 -52.85 -15.37
CA ALA A 347 64.02 -52.41 -15.97
C ALA A 347 65.26 -53.14 -15.38
N MET A 348 65.24 -53.48 -14.09
CA MET A 348 66.29 -54.27 -13.45
C MET A 348 66.26 -55.73 -13.92
N PHE A 349 65.08 -56.34 -14.10
CA PHE A 349 64.96 -57.68 -14.68
C PHE A 349 65.43 -57.72 -16.15
N GLN A 350 65.08 -56.72 -16.97
CA GLN A 350 65.61 -56.61 -18.35
C GLN A 350 67.14 -56.48 -18.42
N LYS A 351 67.79 -55.91 -17.40
CA LYS A 351 69.26 -55.86 -17.30
C LYS A 351 69.89 -57.19 -16.83
N ALA A 352 69.14 -58.05 -16.14
CA ALA A 352 69.61 -59.36 -15.69
C ALA A 352 69.62 -60.40 -16.82
N GLU A 353 68.80 -60.24 -17.86
CA GLU A 353 68.71 -61.16 -19.02
C GLU A 353 69.67 -60.82 -20.18
N SER A 354 70.83 -60.20 -19.90
CA SER A 354 71.91 -60.08 -20.88
C SER A 354 72.74 -61.37 -20.94
N PRO A 355 72.85 -62.06 -22.09
CA PRO A 355 73.30 -63.45 -22.13
C PRO A 355 74.81 -63.62 -21.97
N TYR A 356 75.24 -64.18 -20.84
CA TYR A 356 76.61 -64.69 -20.71
C TYR A 356 76.77 -65.99 -21.50
N ARG A 357 77.56 -65.92 -22.57
CA ARG A 357 77.71 -66.98 -23.57
C ARG A 357 78.85 -67.94 -23.22
N GLY A 358 78.55 -69.17 -22.80
CA GLY A 358 79.54 -70.25 -22.81
C GLY A 358 79.24 -71.48 -21.96
N GLY A 359 79.39 -72.68 -22.55
CA GLY A 359 79.66 -73.92 -21.81
C GLY A 359 78.56 -74.99 -21.86
N ASP A 360 78.87 -76.10 -22.53
CA ASP A 360 78.14 -77.38 -22.53
C ASP A 360 77.63 -77.86 -21.17
N GLY A 361 76.43 -78.48 -21.16
CA GLY A 361 75.93 -79.24 -20.01
C GLY A 361 74.65 -80.02 -20.34
N ARG A 362 74.73 -81.35 -20.43
CA ARG A 362 73.58 -82.22 -20.75
C ARG A 362 72.76 -82.60 -19.50
N ASN A 363 71.51 -83.00 -19.78
CA ASN A 363 70.67 -84.00 -19.09
C ASN A 363 69.82 -83.61 -17.86
N LEU A 364 68.50 -83.66 -18.10
CA LEU A 364 67.52 -84.58 -17.48
C LEU A 364 67.52 -84.73 -15.93
N ASN A 365 66.46 -84.24 -15.25
CA ASN A 365 65.26 -85.06 -15.02
C ASN A 365 64.09 -84.33 -14.29
N ARG A 366 62.88 -84.83 -14.55
CA ARG A 366 61.57 -84.64 -13.88
C ARG A 366 61.55 -85.21 -12.43
N PRO A 367 60.46 -85.08 -11.63
CA PRO A 367 59.40 -84.05 -11.54
C PRO A 367 58.93 -83.72 -10.08
N THR A 368 57.77 -83.04 -9.98
CA THR A 368 56.71 -83.11 -8.95
C THR A 368 56.76 -82.29 -7.64
N GLU A 369 55.69 -81.49 -7.52
CA GLU A 369 54.87 -81.15 -6.34
C GLU A 369 55.09 -79.84 -5.53
N LYS A 370 53.98 -79.08 -5.49
CA LYS A 370 53.56 -78.06 -4.51
C LYS A 370 54.30 -76.72 -4.50
N GLN A 371 53.72 -75.77 -5.24
CA GLN A 371 53.08 -74.62 -4.58
C GLN A 371 51.84 -74.18 -5.37
N ALA A 372 50.80 -73.75 -4.66
CA ALA A 372 49.46 -73.51 -5.20
C ALA A 372 49.04 -72.05 -4.98
N ALA A 373 48.12 -71.61 -5.84
CA ALA A 373 47.27 -70.42 -5.69
C ALA A 373 47.98 -69.06 -5.53
N LEU A 374 48.11 -68.32 -6.63
CA LEU A 374 47.27 -67.13 -6.87
C LEU A 374 47.56 -66.57 -8.27
N GLY A 375 46.57 -66.64 -9.16
CA GLY A 375 46.64 -66.11 -10.51
C GLY A 375 45.28 -66.18 -11.19
N GLU A 376 45.06 -65.22 -12.10
CA GLU A 376 43.97 -65.17 -13.10
C GLU A 376 42.55 -64.82 -12.60
N TYR A 377 42.28 -63.51 -12.63
CA TYR A 377 41.06 -62.99 -13.26
C TYR A 377 41.46 -61.86 -14.22
N ASN A 378 41.59 -62.16 -15.51
CA ASN A 378 40.94 -61.36 -16.55
C ASN A 378 40.77 -62.13 -17.88
N GLU A 379 39.51 -62.28 -18.32
CA GLU A 379 39.00 -62.50 -19.69
C GLU A 379 39.58 -63.66 -20.55
N ARG A 380 38.76 -64.57 -21.10
CA ARG A 380 37.76 -64.25 -22.14
C ARG A 380 36.78 -65.41 -22.45
N ALA A 381 35.50 -65.09 -22.71
CA ALA A 381 34.50 -65.75 -23.60
C ALA A 381 34.15 -67.25 -23.42
N GLU A 382 32.96 -67.80 -23.73
CA GLU A 382 31.59 -67.33 -24.11
C GLU A 382 30.63 -68.56 -24.07
N GLY A 383 29.29 -68.39 -24.03
CA GLY A 383 28.37 -69.49 -24.42
C GLY A 383 26.89 -69.45 -23.94
N GLU A 384 25.96 -69.51 -24.91
CA GLU A 384 24.51 -69.90 -24.85
C GLU A 384 23.52 -68.90 -24.16
N ALA A 385 22.65 -68.15 -24.88
CA ALA A 385 21.45 -68.48 -25.70
C ALA A 385 20.18 -68.75 -24.85
N ALA A 386 18.96 -68.26 -25.12
CA ALA A 386 18.22 -67.81 -26.32
C ALA A 386 16.97 -66.95 -25.88
N ASP A 387 16.14 -66.23 -26.67
CA ASP A 387 16.10 -65.70 -28.07
C ASP A 387 14.81 -64.80 -28.22
N ALA A 388 14.57 -64.19 -29.40
CA ALA A 388 13.36 -63.49 -29.91
C ALA A 388 13.04 -62.05 -29.41
N ALA A 389 12.71 -61.05 -30.25
CA ALA A 389 12.73 -60.95 -31.72
C ALA A 389 12.77 -59.46 -32.22
N ALA A 390 13.47 -59.23 -33.34
CA ALA A 390 13.07 -58.55 -34.59
C ALA A 390 12.11 -57.32 -34.57
N ASP A 391 12.24 -56.28 -35.40
CA ASP A 391 12.95 -56.11 -36.70
C ASP A 391 13.46 -54.66 -36.91
N ALA A 392 14.32 -54.47 -37.92
CA ALA A 392 14.66 -53.17 -38.52
C ALA A 392 14.63 -53.30 -40.06
N ASP A 393 14.36 -52.22 -40.81
CA ASP A 393 15.29 -51.76 -41.87
C ASP A 393 14.93 -50.41 -42.57
N SER A 394 15.96 -49.84 -43.20
CA SER A 394 16.00 -49.07 -44.46
C SER A 394 16.07 -47.52 -44.49
N ALA A 395 17.20 -47.08 -45.09
CA ALA A 395 17.35 -46.01 -46.12
C ALA A 395 17.39 -44.49 -45.74
N GLY A 396 18.59 -44.00 -45.40
CA GLY A 396 19.49 -43.21 -46.29
C GLY A 396 19.14 -41.79 -46.79
N GLY A 397 20.16 -40.89 -46.84
CA GLY A 397 20.25 -39.84 -47.88
C GLY A 397 20.66 -38.40 -47.53
N ASP A 398 21.96 -38.15 -47.39
CA ASP A 398 22.74 -36.95 -47.83
C ASP A 398 22.35 -35.49 -47.41
N ALA A 399 23.15 -34.50 -47.85
CA ALA A 399 23.48 -33.28 -47.10
C ALA A 399 23.01 -31.90 -47.65
N THR A 400 22.76 -30.94 -46.73
CA THR A 400 23.00 -29.45 -46.75
C THR A 400 22.56 -28.56 -47.94
N PRO A 401 22.49 -27.20 -47.80
CA PRO A 401 21.87 -26.36 -46.74
C PRO A 401 21.03 -25.18 -47.32
N GLY A 402 20.24 -24.46 -46.49
CA GLY A 402 19.93 -23.03 -46.72
C GLY A 402 18.46 -22.55 -46.80
N GLU A 403 18.14 -21.58 -45.95
CA GLU A 403 17.19 -20.43 -46.06
C GLU A 403 15.66 -20.57 -46.20
N ALA A 404 15.01 -19.59 -45.53
CA ALA A 404 13.65 -19.01 -45.66
C ALA A 404 12.41 -19.73 -45.09
N ASP A 405 11.57 -18.91 -44.42
CA ASP A 405 10.12 -18.98 -44.09
C ASP A 405 9.43 -20.37 -43.99
N ASP A 406 8.67 -20.70 -42.95
CA ASP A 406 7.42 -20.02 -42.56
C ASP A 406 6.91 -20.52 -41.17
N ALA A 407 5.95 -19.85 -40.55
CA ALA A 407 5.45 -20.15 -39.20
C ALA A 407 4.29 -21.19 -39.17
N PRO A 408 4.32 -22.20 -38.28
CA PRO A 408 3.20 -23.13 -38.08
C PRO A 408 2.14 -22.60 -37.08
N PRO A 409 0.91 -23.14 -37.11
CA PRO A 409 -0.27 -22.29 -37.00
C PRO A 409 -0.89 -22.17 -35.61
N ARG A 410 -1.47 -20.99 -35.32
CA ARG A 410 -2.44 -20.79 -34.24
C ARG A 410 -3.73 -21.54 -34.58
N ARG A 411 -4.28 -22.31 -33.62
CA ARG A 411 -5.64 -22.84 -33.71
C ARG A 411 -6.62 -21.98 -32.91
N SER A 412 -7.74 -21.68 -33.55
CA SER A 412 -8.81 -20.81 -33.07
C SER A 412 -9.55 -21.42 -31.89
N LEU A 413 -9.90 -20.58 -30.91
CA LEU A 413 -10.99 -20.83 -29.97
C LEU A 413 -12.02 -19.71 -30.13
N GLU A 414 -13.26 -20.10 -30.35
CA GLU A 414 -14.37 -19.20 -30.66
C GLU A 414 -14.87 -18.49 -29.40
N ALA A 415 -15.12 -17.19 -29.49
CA ALA A 415 -15.81 -16.42 -28.46
C ALA A 415 -17.33 -16.37 -28.78
N PRO A 416 -18.23 -16.56 -27.80
CA PRO A 416 -19.65 -16.46 -28.02
C PRO A 416 -20.08 -15.01 -28.24
N SER A 417 -20.98 -14.80 -29.20
CA SER A 417 -21.51 -13.49 -29.57
C SER A 417 -22.60 -13.01 -28.62
N GLY A 418 -22.52 -11.74 -28.21
CA GLY A 418 -23.56 -10.98 -27.52
C GLY A 418 -23.89 -9.68 -28.28
N PRO A 419 -25.10 -9.09 -28.14
CA PRO A 419 -25.56 -8.03 -29.03
C PRO A 419 -24.95 -6.65 -28.72
N PRO A 420 -24.82 -5.76 -29.73
CA PRO A 420 -24.36 -4.39 -29.52
C PRO A 420 -25.46 -3.52 -28.90
N TRP A 421 -25.08 -2.65 -27.97
CA TRP A 421 -25.94 -1.61 -27.42
C TRP A 421 -25.98 -0.39 -28.37
N PRO A 422 -27.14 0.29 -28.53
CA PRO A 422 -27.30 1.30 -29.57
C PRO A 422 -26.69 2.65 -29.20
N THR A 423 -25.88 3.20 -30.10
CA THR A 423 -25.51 4.62 -30.12
C THR A 423 -26.66 5.45 -30.71
N HIS A 424 -27.21 6.40 -29.96
CA HIS A 424 -28.11 7.42 -30.51
C HIS A 424 -27.35 8.71 -30.83
N GLY A 425 -27.05 8.89 -32.11
CA GLY A 425 -26.68 10.20 -32.67
C GLY A 425 -27.93 10.98 -33.09
N LEU A 426 -27.83 12.31 -33.10
CA LEU A 426 -28.86 13.22 -33.56
C LEU A 426 -29.28 12.95 -35.01
N LEU A 427 -30.59 12.97 -35.28
CA LEU A 427 -31.14 13.49 -36.53
C LEU A 427 -32.37 14.36 -36.21
N SER A 428 -32.41 15.53 -36.83
CA SER A 428 -33.53 16.47 -36.71
C SER A 428 -34.51 16.25 -37.86
N GLU A 429 -35.80 16.13 -37.57
CA GLU A 429 -36.88 16.51 -38.48
C GLU A 429 -37.98 17.23 -37.68
N GLY A 430 -38.54 18.31 -38.26
CA GLY A 430 -39.49 19.18 -37.58
C GLY A 430 -40.96 18.78 -37.79
N GLY A 431 -41.86 19.41 -37.03
CA GLY A 431 -43.31 19.28 -37.18
C GLY A 431 -44.06 20.22 -36.23
N GLU A 432 -44.87 21.11 -36.79
CA GLU A 432 -45.64 22.15 -36.08
C GLU A 432 -46.90 21.59 -35.40
N ALA A 433 -47.34 22.17 -34.26
CA ALA A 433 -48.77 22.42 -33.94
C ALA A 433 -49.02 23.14 -32.59
N SER A 434 -49.14 24.46 -32.64
CA SER A 434 -50.22 25.30 -32.09
C SER A 434 -51.09 24.88 -30.86
N ALA A 435 -50.98 25.71 -29.82
CA ALA A 435 -52.05 26.62 -29.30
C ALA A 435 -53.04 26.23 -28.15
N ASP A 436 -53.22 27.25 -27.30
CA ASP A 436 -54.38 27.70 -26.51
C ASP A 436 -54.83 27.01 -25.18
N GLY A 437 -55.01 27.86 -24.16
CA GLY A 437 -55.71 27.55 -22.89
C GLY A 437 -55.38 28.55 -21.76
N ALA A 438 -56.19 29.60 -21.58
CA ALA A 438 -55.90 30.74 -20.69
C ALA A 438 -56.82 30.84 -19.44
N ALA A 439 -56.49 31.81 -18.56
CA ALA A 439 -57.32 32.41 -17.48
C ALA A 439 -57.52 31.60 -16.18
N ASP A 440 -57.77 32.19 -15.00
CA ASP A 440 -57.57 33.54 -14.41
C ASP A 440 -57.95 33.43 -12.90
N GLY A 441 -57.54 34.36 -12.03
CA GLY A 441 -58.10 34.47 -10.66
C GLY A 441 -57.17 34.99 -9.56
N GLY A 442 -57.02 36.32 -9.43
CA GLY A 442 -56.35 36.96 -8.28
C GLY A 442 -57.27 37.23 -7.08
N GLY A 443 -56.71 37.35 -5.86
CA GLY A 443 -57.51 37.47 -4.63
C GLY A 443 -56.78 37.86 -3.32
N VAL A 444 -56.01 38.96 -3.33
CA VAL A 444 -55.65 39.87 -2.21
C VAL A 444 -55.70 39.36 -0.74
N THR A 445 -54.55 39.39 -0.04
CA THR A 445 -54.35 40.04 1.29
C THR A 445 -52.85 40.16 1.61
N ALA A 446 -52.47 41.09 2.48
CA ALA A 446 -51.09 41.34 2.92
C ALA A 446 -51.07 41.95 4.34
N PRO A 447 -49.92 42.03 5.05
CA PRO A 447 -48.70 41.23 4.92
C PRO A 447 -48.41 40.40 6.20
N THR A 448 -47.46 39.46 6.13
CA THR A 448 -46.88 38.77 7.29
C THR A 448 -45.38 39.06 7.36
N ASP A 449 -44.90 39.49 8.53
CA ASP A 449 -43.46 39.67 8.77
C ASP A 449 -42.76 38.30 8.83
N GLY A 450 -41.72 38.09 8.02
CA GLY A 450 -40.83 36.93 8.13
C GLY A 450 -40.53 36.18 6.83
N GLU A 451 -39.88 36.82 5.86
CA GLU A 451 -39.23 36.18 4.71
C GLU A 451 -37.72 36.52 4.77
N SER A 452 -36.80 35.56 4.77
CA SER A 452 -36.47 34.61 3.68
C SER A 452 -35.82 35.32 2.49
N TRP A 453 -34.52 35.58 2.60
CA TRP A 453 -33.70 36.13 1.52
C TRP A 453 -33.18 35.01 0.60
N LEU A 454 -34.10 34.45 -0.20
CA LEU A 454 -33.76 33.86 -1.49
C LEU A 454 -34.10 34.90 -2.56
N ALA A 455 -33.06 35.48 -3.16
CA ALA A 455 -33.18 36.30 -4.34
C ALA A 455 -32.06 35.87 -5.29
N ASP A 456 -32.40 35.00 -6.23
CA ASP A 456 -31.51 34.58 -7.30
C ASP A 456 -31.05 35.80 -8.10
N ALA A 457 -29.77 36.10 -8.03
CA ALA A 457 -29.09 36.87 -9.06
C ALA A 457 -28.59 35.84 -10.08
N GLU A 458 -29.28 35.74 -11.22
CA GLU A 458 -28.85 34.94 -12.38
C GLU A 458 -27.46 35.41 -12.85
N MET A 459 -26.40 34.78 -12.35
CA MET A 459 -25.11 34.68 -13.03
C MET A 459 -24.90 33.21 -13.35
N GLY A 460 -24.79 32.90 -14.64
CA GLY A 460 -24.86 31.52 -15.14
C GLY A 460 -23.84 30.61 -14.48
N ASP A 461 -24.28 29.39 -14.13
CA ASP A 461 -23.41 28.31 -13.69
C ASP A 461 -22.41 27.95 -14.79
N PHE A 462 -21.19 28.51 -14.68
CA PHE A 462 -20.04 28.02 -15.39
C PHE A 462 -19.49 26.81 -14.61
N GLU A 463 -19.84 25.60 -15.05
CA GLU A 463 -19.15 24.39 -14.60
C GLU A 463 -17.83 24.24 -15.37
N PRO A 464 -16.64 24.37 -14.72
CA PRO A 464 -15.36 24.19 -15.42
C PRO A 464 -15.13 22.73 -15.86
N ALA A 465 -15.96 21.80 -15.39
CA ALA A 465 -15.81 20.36 -15.59
C ALA A 465 -15.94 19.92 -17.07
N GLU A 466 -16.65 20.68 -17.92
CA GLU A 466 -16.87 20.32 -19.32
C GLU A 466 -15.64 20.53 -20.23
N LEU A 467 -14.55 21.12 -19.72
CA LEU A 467 -13.34 21.47 -20.49
C LEU A 467 -12.14 20.51 -20.32
N HIS A 468 -12.33 19.34 -19.69
CA HIS A 468 -11.25 18.39 -19.41
C HIS A 468 -11.21 17.17 -20.37
N PRO A 469 -10.26 17.10 -21.33
CA PRO A 469 -9.91 15.86 -22.00
C PRO A 469 -9.04 14.95 -21.10
N ALA A 470 -8.80 13.71 -21.55
CA ALA A 470 -8.03 12.73 -20.79
C ALA A 470 -6.52 13.08 -20.71
N PRO A 471 -5.84 12.79 -19.58
CA PRO A 471 -4.45 13.21 -19.37
C PRO A 471 -3.47 12.38 -20.23
N GLY A 472 -2.70 13.06 -21.08
CA GLY A 472 -1.58 12.48 -21.80
C GLY A 472 -1.21 13.22 -23.08
N ALA A 473 -0.09 13.97 -23.04
CA ALA A 473 0.51 14.69 -24.17
C ALA A 473 -0.33 15.83 -24.77
N GLU A 474 -0.71 16.79 -23.93
CA GLU A 474 -1.08 18.14 -24.40
C GLU A 474 0.20 18.93 -24.76
N SER A 475 0.15 19.72 -25.83
CA SER A 475 1.27 20.58 -26.20
C SER A 475 1.28 21.87 -25.37
N ARG A 476 2.42 22.57 -25.35
CA ARG A 476 2.57 23.83 -24.59
C ARG A 476 1.47 24.87 -24.89
N ARG A 477 0.95 24.82 -26.10
CA ARG A 477 -0.13 25.69 -26.59
C ARG A 477 -1.50 25.30 -26.04
N ASP A 478 -1.80 24.00 -25.91
CA ASP A 478 -3.14 23.52 -25.55
C ASP A 478 -3.48 23.87 -24.08
N VAL A 479 -2.48 23.84 -23.19
CA VAL A 479 -2.66 24.26 -21.79
C VAL A 479 -2.85 25.76 -21.67
N VAL A 480 -2.10 26.57 -22.43
CA VAL A 480 -2.28 28.03 -22.47
C VAL A 480 -3.65 28.38 -23.03
N ASP A 481 -4.02 27.83 -24.19
CA ASP A 481 -5.32 28.08 -24.84
C ASP A 481 -6.49 27.64 -23.92
N ARG A 482 -6.36 26.53 -23.16
CA ARG A 482 -7.33 26.13 -22.12
C ARG A 482 -7.40 27.11 -20.97
N MET A 483 -6.28 27.44 -20.33
CA MET A 483 -6.30 28.29 -19.14
C MET A 483 -6.79 29.70 -19.46
N THR A 484 -6.35 30.27 -20.59
CA THR A 484 -6.87 31.53 -21.12
C THR A 484 -8.38 31.47 -21.35
N ALA A 485 -8.91 30.40 -21.96
CA ALA A 485 -10.35 30.26 -22.16
C ALA A 485 -11.15 30.19 -20.83
N ILE A 486 -10.59 29.61 -19.77
CA ILE A 486 -11.20 29.61 -18.42
C ILE A 486 -11.15 31.02 -17.82
N VAL A 487 -10.04 31.75 -17.97
CA VAL A 487 -9.93 33.15 -17.52
C VAL A 487 -10.94 34.03 -18.24
N ASP A 488 -11.00 33.96 -19.58
CA ASP A 488 -11.93 34.73 -20.41
C ASP A 488 -13.40 34.46 -20.02
N ALA A 489 -13.75 33.21 -19.74
CA ALA A 489 -15.11 32.83 -19.35
C ALA A 489 -15.55 33.38 -17.98
N LEU A 490 -14.62 33.73 -17.10
CA LEU A 490 -14.93 34.38 -15.81
C LEU A 490 -15.24 35.88 -15.98
N GLY A 491 -14.66 36.54 -16.99
CA GLY A 491 -14.91 37.94 -17.33
C GLY A 491 -14.25 39.00 -16.43
N ASP A 492 -14.36 40.25 -16.88
CA ASP A 492 -13.53 41.41 -16.50
C ASP A 492 -13.33 41.61 -14.99
N ALA A 493 -14.38 41.45 -14.19
CA ALA A 493 -14.31 41.61 -12.74
C ALA A 493 -13.39 40.57 -12.06
N HIS A 494 -13.33 39.36 -12.60
CA HIS A 494 -12.42 38.32 -12.13
C HIS A 494 -10.99 38.56 -12.65
N HIS A 495 -10.84 39.13 -13.85
CA HIS A 495 -9.53 39.56 -14.38
C HIS A 495 -8.88 40.60 -13.47
N GLY A 496 -9.61 41.67 -13.13
CA GLY A 496 -9.11 42.70 -12.21
C GLY A 496 -8.79 42.16 -10.80
N MET A 497 -9.60 41.22 -10.29
CA MET A 497 -9.29 40.56 -9.02
C MET A 497 -8.01 39.70 -9.11
N LEU A 498 -7.83 38.97 -10.20
CA LEU A 498 -6.67 38.11 -10.41
C LEU A 498 -5.38 38.91 -10.65
N ALA A 499 -5.46 40.02 -11.38
CA ALA A 499 -4.36 40.98 -11.55
C ALA A 499 -3.93 41.60 -10.20
N HIS A 500 -4.88 41.94 -9.32
CA HIS A 500 -4.57 42.41 -7.96
C HIS A 500 -3.90 41.32 -7.11
N TYR A 501 -4.33 40.06 -7.20
CA TYR A 501 -3.65 38.95 -6.52
C TYR A 501 -2.22 38.75 -7.04
N ARG A 502 -1.99 38.82 -8.36
CA ARG A 502 -0.66 38.78 -8.98
C ARG A 502 0.24 39.92 -8.49
N GLU A 503 -0.27 41.15 -8.40
CA GLU A 503 0.51 42.31 -7.91
C GLU A 503 0.83 42.22 -6.41
N ARG A 504 -0.14 41.80 -5.58
CA ARG A 504 -0.03 41.85 -4.12
C ARG A 504 0.51 40.57 -3.48
N GLY A 505 0.54 39.47 -4.21
CA GLY A 505 0.83 38.14 -3.68
C GLY A 505 -0.31 37.60 -2.81
N VAL A 506 -0.62 38.29 -1.70
CA VAL A 506 -1.62 37.88 -0.70
C VAL A 506 -2.60 39.01 -0.38
N SER A 507 -3.91 38.79 -0.58
CA SER A 507 -4.98 39.77 -0.30
C SER A 507 -6.21 39.11 0.32
N ASP A 508 -7.12 39.90 0.90
CA ASP A 508 -8.49 39.46 1.16
C ASP A 508 -9.40 39.69 -0.07
N PRO A 509 -10.55 38.97 -0.18
CA PRO A 509 -11.45 39.07 -1.33
C PRO A 509 -12.05 40.46 -1.54
N LEU A 510 -12.35 41.19 -0.46
CA LEU A 510 -13.00 42.49 -0.55
C LEU A 510 -12.04 43.55 -1.11
N ALA A 511 -10.78 43.54 -0.65
CA ALA A 511 -9.74 44.40 -1.19
C ALA A 511 -9.47 44.11 -2.68
N ALA A 512 -9.43 42.84 -3.08
CA ALA A 512 -9.25 42.44 -4.48
C ALA A 512 -10.44 42.87 -5.36
N HIS A 513 -11.68 42.70 -4.86
CA HIS A 513 -12.90 43.09 -5.58
C HIS A 513 -12.99 44.61 -5.78
N VAL A 514 -12.69 45.41 -4.76
CA VAL A 514 -12.65 46.88 -4.88
C VAL A 514 -11.50 47.34 -5.80
N ALA A 515 -10.36 46.65 -5.80
CA ALA A 515 -9.26 46.93 -6.72
C ALA A 515 -9.63 46.63 -8.19
N ALA A 516 -10.49 45.64 -8.43
CA ALA A 516 -11.07 45.34 -9.74
C ALA A 516 -12.10 46.38 -10.25
N GLY A 517 -12.30 47.49 -9.53
CA GLY A 517 -13.24 48.55 -9.91
C GLY A 517 -14.70 48.31 -9.48
N GLU A 518 -14.96 47.22 -8.76
CA GLU A 518 -16.31 46.80 -8.38
C GLU A 518 -16.79 47.46 -7.07
N THR A 519 -18.10 47.42 -6.84
CA THR A 519 -18.69 47.87 -5.57
C THR A 519 -18.21 47.00 -4.41
N GLY A 520 -17.90 47.60 -3.25
CA GLY A 520 -17.44 46.90 -2.04
C GLY A 520 -18.49 46.04 -1.32
N ASP A 521 -19.30 45.30 -2.07
CA ASP A 521 -20.25 44.30 -1.58
C ASP A 521 -19.50 43.02 -1.19
N GLN A 522 -19.65 42.59 0.06
CA GLN A 522 -18.96 41.41 0.58
C GLN A 522 -19.50 40.11 -0.01
N HIS A 523 -20.80 40.00 -0.32
CA HIS A 523 -21.37 38.78 -0.87
C HIS A 523 -20.86 38.56 -2.31
N LEU A 524 -20.84 39.61 -3.13
CA LEU A 524 -20.29 39.54 -4.49
C LEU A 524 -18.78 39.29 -4.50
N ALA A 525 -18.03 39.96 -3.61
CA ALA A 525 -16.58 39.74 -3.48
C ALA A 525 -16.24 38.29 -3.15
N TYR A 526 -16.88 37.69 -2.14
CA TYR A 526 -16.64 36.29 -1.76
C TYR A 526 -17.19 35.29 -2.79
N GLY A 527 -18.28 35.63 -3.50
CA GLY A 527 -18.80 34.84 -4.61
C GLY A 527 -17.81 34.73 -5.77
N ARG A 528 -17.34 35.87 -6.30
CA ARG A 528 -16.34 35.90 -7.39
C ARG A 528 -14.99 35.29 -6.98
N ASN A 529 -14.57 35.50 -5.74
CA ASN A 529 -13.37 34.87 -5.21
C ASN A 529 -13.49 33.33 -5.10
N ARG A 530 -14.70 32.80 -4.86
CA ARG A 530 -14.96 31.36 -4.90
C ARG A 530 -14.76 30.80 -6.31
N SER A 531 -15.16 31.51 -7.35
CA SER A 531 -14.94 31.10 -8.75
C SER A 531 -13.45 31.04 -9.11
N LEU A 532 -12.67 32.07 -8.77
CA LEU A 532 -11.20 32.06 -8.93
C LEU A 532 -10.53 30.93 -8.16
N ARG A 533 -10.99 30.63 -6.93
CA ARG A 533 -10.50 29.51 -6.12
C ARG A 533 -10.82 28.15 -6.76
N ARG A 534 -12.05 27.96 -7.24
CA ARG A 534 -12.49 26.72 -7.92
C ARG A 534 -11.72 26.45 -9.21
N ALA A 535 -11.38 27.51 -9.96
CA ALA A 535 -10.52 27.41 -11.15
C ALA A 535 -9.02 27.21 -10.82
N GLY A 536 -8.62 27.28 -9.54
CA GLY A 536 -7.25 27.04 -9.10
C GLY A 536 -6.29 28.24 -9.21
N PHE A 537 -6.76 29.39 -9.72
CA PHE A 537 -5.90 30.57 -9.93
C PHE A 537 -5.46 31.26 -8.62
N ILE A 538 -6.20 31.03 -7.53
CA ILE A 538 -5.85 31.49 -6.18
C ILE A 538 -6.08 30.38 -5.15
N ARG A 539 -5.27 30.36 -4.08
CA ARG A 539 -5.41 29.42 -2.95
C ARG A 539 -5.50 30.15 -1.60
N HIS A 540 -5.90 29.46 -0.53
CA HIS A 540 -6.05 30.09 0.78
C HIS A 540 -4.70 30.28 1.49
N ALA A 541 -4.46 31.49 1.98
CA ALA A 541 -3.25 31.89 2.71
C ALA A 541 -3.50 32.05 4.24
N GLY A 542 -4.64 31.57 4.73
CA GLY A 542 -5.04 31.67 6.13
C GLY A 542 -5.83 32.95 6.47
N ARG A 543 -6.64 32.87 7.55
CA ARG A 543 -7.43 33.99 8.12
C ARG A 543 -8.30 34.75 7.10
N GLY A 544 -8.85 34.05 6.11
CA GLY A 544 -9.71 34.63 5.08
C GLY A 544 -8.97 35.38 3.97
N LYS A 545 -7.64 35.25 3.90
CA LYS A 545 -6.82 35.74 2.79
C LYS A 545 -6.55 34.65 1.77
N TYR A 546 -6.28 35.09 0.55
CA TYR A 546 -5.94 34.25 -0.59
C TYR A 546 -4.67 34.76 -1.24
N GLU A 547 -3.94 33.85 -1.88
CA GLU A 547 -2.73 34.14 -2.62
C GLU A 547 -2.78 33.63 -4.05
N TYR A 548 -2.01 34.29 -4.91
CA TYR A 548 -1.89 33.97 -6.32
C TYR A 548 -1.24 32.60 -6.54
N ALA A 549 -1.85 31.75 -7.37
CA ALA A 549 -1.47 30.34 -7.51
C ALA A 549 -1.32 29.88 -8.98
N LEU A 550 -1.41 30.77 -9.98
CA LEU A 550 -1.22 30.40 -11.39
C LEU A 550 0.13 29.72 -11.69
N PRO A 551 1.29 30.15 -11.14
CA PRO A 551 2.56 29.45 -11.40
C PRO A 551 2.55 28.00 -10.93
N ASP A 552 2.05 27.77 -9.71
CA ASP A 552 1.93 26.42 -9.12
C ASP A 552 0.92 25.58 -9.93
N LEU A 553 -0.20 26.17 -10.37
CA LEU A 553 -1.20 25.51 -11.22
C LEU A 553 -0.62 25.08 -12.58
N VAL A 554 0.23 25.91 -13.20
CA VAL A 554 0.91 25.56 -14.45
C VAL A 554 1.95 24.46 -14.20
N SER A 555 2.79 24.55 -13.15
CA SER A 555 3.77 23.49 -12.83
C SER A 555 3.11 22.13 -12.64
N ASP A 556 2.00 22.11 -11.89
CA ASP A 556 1.18 20.92 -11.61
C ASP A 556 0.63 20.25 -12.89
N GLU A 557 0.20 21.02 -13.90
CA GLU A 557 -0.37 20.49 -15.15
C GLU A 557 0.70 19.86 -16.06
N TYR A 558 1.94 20.33 -15.99
CA TYR A 558 3.09 19.70 -16.64
C TYR A 558 3.83 18.68 -15.75
N ALA A 559 3.30 18.37 -14.57
CA ALA A 559 3.91 17.46 -13.58
C ALA A 559 5.38 17.80 -13.27
N ASP A 560 5.66 19.10 -13.08
CA ASP A 560 6.98 19.66 -12.75
C ASP A 560 8.08 19.37 -13.80
N LEU A 561 7.68 19.16 -15.07
CA LEU A 561 8.60 18.89 -16.18
C LEU A 561 9.12 20.15 -16.90
N LEU A 562 8.54 21.33 -16.63
CA LEU A 562 9.02 22.60 -17.19
C LEU A 562 10.23 23.12 -16.41
N ASP A 563 11.20 23.72 -17.11
CA ASP A 563 12.23 24.51 -16.44
C ASP A 563 11.71 25.89 -15.98
N GLU A 564 12.51 26.61 -15.20
CA GLU A 564 12.09 27.88 -14.59
C GLU A 564 11.85 29.00 -15.62
N ASP A 565 12.51 28.94 -16.79
CA ASP A 565 12.32 29.91 -17.87
C ASP A 565 11.07 29.54 -18.68
N GLU A 566 10.88 28.26 -19.02
CA GLU A 566 9.68 27.74 -19.70
C GLU A 566 8.40 27.94 -18.88
N LEU A 567 8.46 27.73 -17.57
CA LEU A 567 7.35 27.99 -16.64
C LEU A 567 7.01 29.49 -16.63
N ARG A 568 8.01 30.38 -16.48
CA ARG A 568 7.80 31.83 -16.47
C ARG A 568 7.20 32.34 -17.79
N GLU A 569 7.67 31.86 -18.94
CA GLU A 569 7.07 32.23 -20.23
C GLU A 569 5.62 31.69 -20.39
N THR A 570 5.34 30.48 -19.91
CA THR A 570 4.00 29.86 -20.03
C THR A 570 2.97 30.56 -19.13
N VAL A 571 3.37 30.91 -17.91
CA VAL A 571 2.58 31.75 -17.00
C VAL A 571 2.34 33.13 -17.64
N ALA A 572 3.38 33.79 -18.15
CA ALA A 572 3.24 35.10 -18.80
C ALA A 572 2.27 35.10 -19.99
N ALA A 573 2.23 34.02 -20.78
CA ALA A 573 1.31 33.88 -21.90
C ALA A 573 -0.17 33.79 -21.46
N ILE A 574 -0.44 33.25 -20.26
CA ILE A 574 -1.78 33.20 -19.66
C ILE A 574 -2.09 34.54 -18.97
N GLU A 575 -1.11 35.15 -18.30
CA GLU A 575 -1.24 36.47 -17.65
C GLU A 575 -1.65 37.58 -18.63
N ALA A 576 -1.22 37.50 -19.89
CA ALA A 576 -1.61 38.42 -20.96
C ALA A 576 -3.12 38.44 -21.27
N SER A 577 -3.92 37.47 -20.77
CA SER A 577 -5.38 37.48 -20.91
C SER A 577 -6.12 38.36 -19.89
N PHE A 578 -5.49 38.68 -18.76
CA PHE A 578 -6.12 39.41 -17.65
C PHE A 578 -5.30 40.59 -17.09
N VAL A 579 -4.12 40.86 -17.68
CA VAL A 579 -3.29 42.01 -17.35
C VAL A 579 -3.21 42.90 -18.60
N GLU A 580 -3.73 44.12 -18.52
CA GLU A 580 -3.49 45.11 -19.57
C GLU A 580 -1.98 45.43 -19.63
N GLU A 581 -1.37 45.30 -20.81
CA GLU A 581 -0.02 45.83 -21.02
C GLU A 581 -0.06 47.36 -20.87
N GLU A 582 0.67 47.89 -19.87
CA GLU A 582 1.01 49.31 -19.87
C GLU A 582 1.82 49.58 -21.15
N ALA A 583 1.17 50.21 -22.13
CA ALA A 583 1.84 50.64 -23.34
C ALA A 583 2.90 51.68 -22.97
N ASP A 584 4.17 51.27 -22.99
CA ASP A 584 5.34 52.11 -22.73
C ASP A 584 5.24 53.43 -23.51
N GLY A 585 5.04 54.52 -22.77
CA GLY A 585 4.91 55.86 -23.33
C GLY A 585 6.27 56.46 -23.66
N GLU A 586 6.59 56.54 -24.96
CA GLU A 586 7.74 57.27 -25.54
C GLU A 586 7.65 58.81 -25.37
#